data_AF-A0A380TZK4-F1
#
_entry.id   AF-A0A380TZK4-F1
#
_cell.length_a   1.000
_cell.length_b   1.000
_cell.length_c   1.000
_cell.angle_alpha   90.00
_cell.angle_beta   90.00
_cell.angle_gamma   90.00
#
_symmetry.space_group_name_H-M   'P 1'
#
loop_
_entity.id
_entity.type
_entity.pdbx_description
1 polymer ?
#
loop_
_entity_poly.entity_id
_entity_poly.type
_entity_poly.pdbx_seq_one_letter_code
_entity_poly.pdbx_strand_id
1 'polypeptide(L)' 'MAHEQPYGTQQPKKDLSDSDKNLIKQAILESVARNTDYSPDELAKLTCKAIYLIDSYEN' A
#
# COMPACT_ATOMS: atom_id res chain seq x y z
N MET A 1 37.04 10.45 23.87
CA MET A 1 36.15 9.30 23.69
C MET A 1 34.90 9.83 23.02
N ALA A 2 34.77 9.63 21.71
CA ALA A 2 33.58 10.04 20.97
C ALA A 2 32.51 8.97 21.17
N HIS A 3 31.36 9.36 21.71
CA HIS A 3 30.20 8.49 21.81
C HIS A 3 29.57 8.40 20.42
N GLU A 4 29.94 7.38 19.65
CA GLU A 4 29.25 7.03 18.42
C GLU A 4 27.90 6.41 18.79
N GLN A 5 26.83 7.20 18.73
CA GLN A 5 25.48 6.67 18.77
C GLN A 5 25.21 5.96 17.44
N PRO A 6 24.76 4.69 17.43
CA PRO A 6 24.40 4.04 16.20
C PRO A 6 23.17 4.76 15.65
N TYR A 7 23.33 5.42 14.51
CA TYR A 7 22.22 5.81 13.67
C TYR A 7 21.54 4.52 13.22
N GLY A 8 20.59 4.05 14.02
CA GLY A 8 19.65 3.05 13.57
C GLY A 8 18.93 3.65 12.37
N THR A 9 19.25 3.16 11.18
CA THR A 9 18.31 3.21 10.06
C THR A 9 17.05 2.51 10.54
N GLN A 10 16.11 3.27 11.11
CA GLN A 10 14.72 2.89 11.14
C GLN A 10 14.32 2.80 9.66
N GLN A 11 14.53 1.63 9.06
CA GLN A 11 13.70 1.24 7.93
C GLN A 11 12.27 1.42 8.44
N PRO A 12 11.45 2.29 7.85
CA PRO A 12 10.06 2.39 8.26
C PRO A 12 9.52 0.98 8.11
N LYS A 13 9.19 0.35 9.24
CA LYS A 13 8.53 -0.95 9.18
C LYS A 13 7.31 -0.73 8.31
N LYS A 14 7.15 -1.57 7.31
CA LYS A 14 6.00 -1.57 6.40
C LYS A 14 4.80 -2.15 7.16
N ASP A 15 4.56 -1.62 8.35
CA ASP A 15 3.51 -2.06 9.25
C ASP A 15 2.31 -1.19 8.92
N LEU A 16 1.40 -1.76 8.13
CA LEU A 16 0.08 -1.17 7.90
C LEU A 16 -0.88 -1.97 8.75
N SER A 17 -1.59 -1.30 9.66
CA SER A 17 -2.64 -1.97 10.42
C SER A 17 -3.71 -2.51 9.47
N ASP A 18 -4.42 -3.57 9.88
CA ASP A 18 -5.54 -4.11 9.09
C ASP A 18 -6.59 -3.04 8.76
N SER A 19 -6.79 -2.08 9.68
CA SER A 19 -7.68 -0.94 9.47
C SER A 19 -7.18 -0.04 8.34
N ASP A 20 -5.89 0.31 8.34
CA ASP A 20 -5.31 1.14 7.29
C ASP A 20 -5.31 0.43 5.95
N LYS A 21 -5.00 -0.88 5.92
CA LYS A 21 -5.11 -1.72 4.71
C LYS A 21 -6.52 -1.66 4.14
N ASN A 22 -7.55 -1.79 4.97
CA ASN A 22 -8.94 -1.76 4.52
C ASN A 22 -9.34 -0.38 3.98
N LEU A 23 -8.94 0.70 4.65
CA LEU A 23 -9.19 2.07 4.18
C LEU A 23 -8.54 2.33 2.82
N ILE A 24 -7.30 1.88 2.62
CA ILE A 24 -6.59 2.04 1.35
C ILE A 24 -7.27 1.23 0.24
N LYS A 25 -7.69 -0.02 0.51
CA LYS A 25 -8.45 -0.82 -0.46
C LYS A 25 -9.74 -0.14 -0.89
N GLN A 26 -10.49 0.45 0.05
CA GLN A 26 -11.70 1.21 -0.28
C GLN A 26 -11.39 2.41 -1.17
N ALA A 27 -10.36 3.19 -0.84
CA ALA A 27 -9.95 4.33 -1.66
C ALA A 27 -9.54 3.92 -3.09
N ILE A 28 -8.83 2.79 -3.24
CA ILE A 28 -8.48 2.22 -4.55
C ILE A 28 -9.74 1.89 -5.35
N LEU A 29 -10.70 1.18 -4.74
CA LEU A 29 -11.94 0.79 -5.41
C LEU A 29 -12.79 2.00 -5.83
N GLU A 30 -12.88 3.02 -4.97
CA GLU A 30 -13.57 4.28 -5.32
C GLU A 30 -12.89 5.01 -6.47
N SER A 31 -11.56 5.02 -6.50
CA SER A 31 -10.79 5.62 -7.59
C SER A 31 -11.01 4.87 -8.90
N VAL A 32 -10.97 3.53 -8.86
CA VAL A 32 -11.19 2.66 -10.02
C VAL A 32 -12.61 2.83 -10.58
N ALA A 33 -13.61 2.90 -9.71
CA ALA A 33 -15.00 3.11 -10.11
C ALA A 33 -15.23 4.45 -10.85
N ARG A 34 -14.40 5.45 -10.57
CA ARG A 34 -14.44 6.77 -11.22
C ARG A 34 -13.57 6.85 -12.47
N ASN A 35 -12.67 5.90 -12.69
CA ASN A 35 -11.72 5.93 -13.79
C ASN A 35 -12.29 5.19 -15.00
N THR A 36 -12.66 5.93 -16.04
CA THR A 36 -13.18 5.39 -17.31
C THR A 36 -12.15 5.37 -18.43
N ASP A 37 -10.92 5.84 -18.15
CA ASP A 37 -9.87 6.02 -19.15
C ASP A 37 -9.17 4.71 -19.55
N TYR A 38 -9.37 3.67 -18.75
CA TYR A 38 -8.78 2.34 -18.96
C TYR A 38 -9.85 1.33 -19.37
N SER A 39 -9.42 0.30 -20.11
CA SER A 39 -10.30 -0.84 -20.41
C SER A 39 -10.66 -1.60 -19.12
N PRO A 40 -11.84 -2.26 -19.06
CA PRO A 40 -12.23 -3.03 -17.87
C PRO A 40 -11.23 -4.14 -17.48
N ASP A 41 -10.60 -4.79 -18.45
CA ASP A 41 -9.58 -5.83 -18.22
C ASP A 41 -8.31 -5.24 -17.58
N GLU A 42 -7.88 -4.08 -18.06
CA GLU A 42 -6.71 -3.40 -17.52
C GLU A 42 -6.98 -2.86 -16.11
N LEU A 43 -8.15 -2.26 -15.88
CA LEU A 43 -8.60 -1.85 -14.54
C LEU A 43 -8.62 -3.03 -13.58
N ALA A 44 -9.15 -4.17 -13.99
CA ALA A 44 -9.18 -5.37 -13.14
C ALA A 44 -7.76 -5.82 -12.76
N LYS A 45 -6.83 -5.90 -13.73
CA LYS A 45 -5.43 -6.31 -13.49
C LYS A 45 -4.72 -5.35 -12.54
N LEU A 46 -4.83 -4.04 -12.78
CA LEU A 46 -4.21 -3.02 -11.94
C LEU A 46 -4.78 -3.02 -10.53
N THR A 47 -6.11 -3.15 -10.39
CA THR A 47 -6.79 -3.22 -9.09
C THR A 47 -6.37 -4.44 -8.29
N CYS A 48 -6.36 -5.62 -8.92
CA CYS A 48 -5.91 -6.85 -8.26
C CYS A 48 -4.45 -6.75 -7.79
N LYS A 49 -3.57 -6.17 -8.61
CA LYS A 49 -2.17 -5.95 -8.23
C LYS A 49 -2.04 -4.98 -7.07
N ALA A 50 -2.82 -3.89 -7.06
CA ALA A 50 -2.81 -2.91 -5.99
C ALA A 50 -3.27 -3.53 -4.66
N ILE A 51 -4.39 -4.26 -4.66
CA ILE A 51 -4.91 -4.95 -3.47
C ILE A 51 -3.89 -5.96 -2.93
N TYR A 52 -3.30 -6.79 -3.81
CA TYR A 52 -2.27 -7.75 -3.42
C TYR A 52 -1.05 -7.09 -2.76
N LEU A 53 -0.61 -5.94 -3.28
CA LEU A 53 0.48 -5.19 -2.68
C LEU A 53 0.11 -4.65 -1.29
N ILE A 54 -1.12 -4.18 -1.08
CA ILE A 54 -1.59 -3.74 0.24
C ILE A 54 -1.64 -4.92 1.23
N ASP A 55 -2.08 -6.09 0.78
CA ASP A 55 -2.08 -7.31 1.62
C ASP A 55 -0.68 -7.81 1.97
N SER A 56 0.34 -7.46 1.18
CA SER A 56 1.72 -7.86 1.44
C SER A 56 2.44 -7.05 2.53
N TYR A 57 1.83 -5.98 3.04
CA TYR A 57 2.40 -5.24 4.17
C TYR A 57 2.29 -6.06 5.46
N GLU A 58 3.30 -5.95 6.32
CA GLU A 58 3.28 -6.60 7.64
C GLU A 58 2.34 -5.83 8.58
N ASN A 59 1.98 -6.43 9.73
CA ASN A 59 1.14 -5.80 10.77
C ASN A 59 1.99 -5.39 11.97
#